data_AF-A0A6N6SS14-F1
#
_entry.id   AF-A0A6N6SS14-F1
#
_cell.length_a   1.000
_cell.length_b   1.000
_cell.length_c   1.000
_cell.angle_alpha   90.00
_cell.angle_beta   90.00
_cell.angle_gamma   90.00
#
_symmetry.space_group_name_H-M   'P 1'
#
loop_
_entity.id
_entity.type
_entity.pdbx_description
1 polymer ?
#
loop_
_entity_poly.entity_id
_entity_poly.type
_entity_poly.pdbx_seq_one_letter_code
_entity_poly.pdbx_strand_id
1 'polypeptide(L)'
;MTAREELLAHLWKEVINITLRDASLDNIIAHCRRNPTGPFGDTGPAIERILAAGASRRDLCLVMRSAAYEAAFGTLYSLSEPGSDPDDDVSTLHEELLMAEPSGTEGRPGSADAVG
;
A
#
# COMPACT_ATOMS: atom_id res chain seq x y z
N MET A 1 -10.77 2.60 -19.97
CA MET A 1 -10.94 2.30 -18.55
C MET A 1 -11.89 3.34 -17.98
N THR A 2 -12.73 2.97 -17.02
CA THR A 2 -13.57 3.91 -16.28
C THR A 2 -12.73 4.63 -15.22
N ALA A 3 -13.21 5.77 -14.68
CA ALA A 3 -12.53 6.48 -13.60
C ALA A 3 -12.33 5.59 -12.35
N ARG A 4 -13.28 4.68 -12.11
CA ARG A 4 -13.23 3.64 -11.08
C ARG A 4 -12.07 2.66 -11.29
N GLU A 5 -11.97 2.08 -12.49
CA GLU A 5 -10.87 1.18 -12.84
C GLU A 5 -9.50 1.89 -12.75
N GLU A 6 -9.43 3.16 -13.15
CA GLU A 6 -8.23 3.98 -13.03
C GLU A 6 -7.83 4.24 -11.58
N LEU A 7 -8.80 4.54 -10.70
CA LEU A 7 -8.55 4.70 -9.27
C LEU A 7 -8.02 3.42 -8.64
N LEU A 8 -8.67 2.28 -8.87
CA LEU A 8 -8.23 0.99 -8.31
C LEU A 8 -6.83 0.60 -8.80
N ALA A 9 -6.57 0.78 -10.10
CA ALA A 9 -5.24 0.56 -10.66
C ALA A 9 -4.18 1.50 -10.06
N HIS A 10 -4.54 2.77 -9.82
CA HIS A 10 -3.66 3.74 -9.16
C HIS A 10 -3.34 3.33 -7.72
N LEU A 11 -4.34 2.91 -6.93
CA LEU A 11 -4.13 2.43 -5.56
C LEU A 11 -3.15 1.25 -5.52
N TRP A 12 -3.31 0.28 -6.41
CA TRP A 12 -2.35 -0.82 -6.50
C TRP A 12 -0.95 -0.36 -6.86
N LYS A 13 -0.82 0.50 -7.88
CA LYS A 13 0.49 0.87 -8.44
C LYS A 13 1.28 1.83 -7.54
N GLU A 14 0.62 2.86 -7.02
CA GLU A 14 1.28 3.99 -6.36
C GLU A 14 1.09 4.01 -4.84
N VAL A 15 0.16 3.23 -4.29
CA VAL A 15 -0.05 3.15 -2.83
C VAL A 15 0.35 1.79 -2.26
N ILE A 16 -0.16 0.69 -2.82
CA ILE A 16 0.01 -0.64 -2.25
C ILE A 16 1.35 -1.28 -2.66
N ASN A 17 1.63 -1.35 -3.96
CA ASN A 17 2.84 -1.99 -4.49
C ASN A 17 4.05 -1.05 -4.53
N ILE A 18 3.89 0.23 -4.18
CA ILE A 18 5.02 1.17 -4.20
C ILE A 18 6.17 0.69 -3.30
N THR A 19 5.85 -0.01 -2.21
CA THR A 19 6.80 -0.56 -1.25
C THR A 19 7.61 -1.73 -1.79
N LEU A 20 7.16 -2.37 -2.88
CA LEU A 20 7.83 -3.51 -3.50
C LEU A 20 9.05 -3.10 -4.34
N ARG A 21 9.17 -1.82 -4.71
CA ARG A 21 10.33 -1.35 -5.48
C ARG A 21 11.60 -1.46 -4.63
N ASP A 22 12.71 -1.90 -5.21
CA ASP A 22 13.99 -2.11 -4.50
C ASP A 22 14.44 -0.90 -3.67
N ALA A 23 14.24 0.30 -4.22
CA ALA A 23 14.66 1.56 -3.60
C ALA A 23 13.71 2.08 -2.50
N SER A 24 12.59 1.42 -2.23
CA SER A 24 11.53 1.97 -1.35
C SER A 24 12.02 2.25 0.06
N LEU A 25 12.68 1.27 0.68
CA LEU A 25 13.21 1.42 2.04
C LEU A 25 14.28 2.51 2.11
N ASP A 26 15.17 2.58 1.12
CA ASP A 26 16.22 3.60 1.07
C ASP A 26 15.63 5.00 0.89
N ASN A 27 14.58 5.13 0.07
CA ASN A 27 13.86 6.39 -0.11
C ASN A 27 13.20 6.87 1.18
N ILE A 28 12.59 5.96 1.95
CA ILE A 28 11.99 6.28 3.26
C ILE A 28 13.07 6.71 4.25
N ILE A 29 14.17 5.95 4.36
CA ILE A 29 15.29 6.28 5.23
C ILE A 29 15.86 7.67 4.86
N ALA A 30 16.10 7.91 3.57
CA ALA A 30 16.63 9.19 3.09
C ALA A 30 15.65 10.35 3.32
N HIS A 31 14.34 10.10 3.26
CA HIS A 31 13.32 11.09 3.59
C HIS A 31 13.35 11.45 5.08
N CYS A 32 13.29 10.45 5.97
CA CYS A 32 13.33 10.67 7.42
C CYS A 32 14.64 11.34 7.87
N ARG A 33 15.78 11.00 7.26
CA ARG A 33 17.06 11.68 7.55
C ARG A 33 17.05 13.17 7.20
N ARG A 34 16.32 13.56 6.15
CA ARG A 34 16.18 14.98 5.74
C ARG A 34 15.26 15.77 6.67
N ASN A 35 14.30 15.11 7.32
CA ASN A 35 13.36 15.74 8.24
C ASN A 35 13.05 14.84 9.45
N PRO A 36 14.01 14.70 10.40
CA PRO A 36 13.90 13.74 11.50
C PRO A 36 12.80 14.07 12.51
N THR A 37 12.34 15.33 12.57
CA THR A 37 11.26 15.78 13.45
C THR A 37 9.92 15.93 12.71
N GLY A 38 9.86 15.56 11.43
CA GLY A 38 8.64 15.59 10.64
C GLY A 38 7.67 14.45 10.99
N PRO A 39 6.45 14.46 10.41
CA PRO A 39 5.52 13.34 10.54
C PRO A 39 6.21 12.02 10.17
N PHE A 40 6.07 11.01 11.04
CA PHE A 40 6.68 9.69 10.87
C PHE A 40 8.21 9.68 10.75
N GLY A 41 8.90 10.72 11.26
CA GLY A 41 10.36 10.85 11.19
C GLY A 41 11.15 9.72 11.88
N ASP A 42 10.51 8.98 12.78
CA ASP A 42 11.03 7.80 13.46
C ASP A 42 11.05 6.53 12.59
N THR A 43 10.35 6.52 11.45
CA THR A 43 10.25 5.38 10.54
C THR A 43 11.61 4.99 9.96
N GLY A 44 12.40 5.96 9.49
CA GLY A 44 13.74 5.69 8.93
C GLY A 44 14.66 4.97 9.92
N PRO A 45 14.88 5.53 11.13
CA PRO A 45 15.64 4.85 12.18
C PRO A 45 15.06 3.49 12.59
N ALA A 46 13.74 3.30 12.55
CA ALA A 46 13.12 2.01 12.83
C ALA A 46 13.46 0.97 11.75
N ILE A 47 13.37 1.33 10.46
CA ILE A 47 13.78 0.47 9.34
C ILE A 47 15.25 0.09 9.47
N GLU A 48 16.14 1.05 9.75
CA GLU A 48 17.57 0.78 9.94
C GLU A 48 17.84 -0.24 11.05
N ARG A 49 17.15 -0.13 12.20
CA ARG A 49 17.27 -1.10 13.30
C ARG A 49 16.75 -2.49 12.91
N ILE A 50 15.63 -2.56 12.20
CA ILE A 50 15.05 -3.83 11.73
C ILE A 50 16.02 -4.54 10.78
N LEU A 51 16.61 -3.80 9.83
CA LEU A 51 17.59 -4.36 8.89
C LEU A 51 18.90 -4.77 9.60
N ALA A 52 19.37 -3.97 10.56
CA ALA A 52 20.55 -4.31 11.36
C ALA A 52 20.35 -5.57 12.23
N ALA A 53 19.10 -5.88 12.60
CA ALA A 53 18.75 -7.11 13.29
C ALA A 53 18.72 -8.36 12.37
N GLY A 54 19.00 -8.20 11.08
CA GLY A 54 19.06 -9.30 10.11
C GLY A 54 17.75 -9.62 9.41
N ALA A 55 16.72 -8.77 9.56
CA ALA A 55 15.48 -8.94 8.83
C ALA A 55 15.69 -8.78 7.31
N SER A 56 14.98 -9.59 6.52
CA SER A 56 14.96 -9.47 5.07
C SER A 56 14.29 -8.16 4.65
N ARG A 57 14.91 -7.45 3.71
CA ARG A 57 14.30 -6.26 3.07
C ARG A 57 12.98 -6.63 2.39
N ARG A 58 12.95 -7.79 1.73
CA ARG A 58 11.76 -8.31 1.04
C ARG A 58 10.60 -8.52 2.00
N ASP A 59 10.86 -9.14 3.14
CA ASP A 59 9.83 -9.44 4.14
C ASP A 59 9.25 -8.16 4.75
N LEU A 60 10.12 -7.18 5.03
CA LEU A 60 9.68 -5.87 5.48
C LEU A 60 8.78 -5.17 4.44
N CYS A 61 9.14 -5.22 3.16
CA CYS A 61 8.30 -4.69 2.08
C CYS A 61 6.96 -5.43 1.98
N LEU A 62 6.91 -6.75 2.21
CA LEU A 62 5.65 -7.51 2.24
C LEU A 62 4.73 -7.06 3.38
N VAL A 63 5.28 -6.86 4.58
CA VAL A 63 4.53 -6.32 5.73
C VAL A 63 4.00 -4.92 5.42
N MET A 64 4.83 -4.05 4.85
CA MET A 64 4.40 -2.70 4.47
C MET A 64 3.34 -2.70 3.37
N ARG A 65 3.45 -3.58 2.37
CA ARG A 65 2.44 -3.77 1.33
C ARG A 65 1.09 -4.17 1.94
N SER A 66 1.10 -5.12 2.88
CA SER A 66 -0.11 -5.54 3.59
C SER A 66 -0.73 -4.38 4.37
N ALA A 67 0.06 -3.61 5.11
CA ALA A 67 -0.43 -2.43 5.83
C ALA A 67 -1.02 -1.36 4.88
N ALA A 68 -0.39 -1.13 3.73
CA ALA A 68 -0.89 -0.20 2.72
C ALA A 68 -2.21 -0.67 2.09
N TYR A 69 -2.34 -1.98 1.81
CA TYR A 69 -3.60 -2.57 1.36
C TYR A 69 -4.71 -2.37 2.38
N GLU A 70 -4.48 -2.70 3.65
CA GLU A 70 -5.49 -2.54 4.72
C GLU A 70 -5.90 -1.08 4.90
N ALA A 71 -4.97 -0.14 4.81
CA ALA A 71 -5.28 1.28 4.88
C ALA A 71 -6.13 1.75 3.68
N ALA A 72 -5.82 1.28 2.47
CA ALA A 72 -6.61 1.59 1.27
C ALA A 72 -8.01 0.97 1.37
N PHE A 73 -8.10 -0.32 1.71
CA PHE A 73 -9.36 -1.03 1.90
C PHE A 73 -10.23 -0.35 2.97
N GLY A 74 -9.67 -0.11 4.16
CA GLY A 74 -10.41 0.52 5.26
C GLY A 74 -10.91 1.92 4.93
N THR A 75 -10.16 2.68 4.13
CA THR A 75 -10.60 3.99 3.61
C THR A 75 -11.79 3.84 2.67
N LEU A 76 -11.70 2.94 1.68
CA LEU A 76 -12.80 2.68 0.73
C LEU A 76 -14.04 2.10 1.42
N TYR A 77 -13.84 1.25 2.42
CA TYR A 77 -14.91 0.69 3.23
C TYR A 77 -15.61 1.78 4.05
N SER A 78 -14.85 2.69 4.67
CA SER A 78 -15.42 3.81 5.42
C SER A 78 -16.25 4.76 4.56
N LEU A 79 -15.92 4.89 3.27
CA LEU A 79 -16.74 5.67 2.31
C LEU A 79 -18.08 4.98 1.98
N SER A 80 -18.20 3.68 2.23
CA SER A 80 -19.44 2.91 2.01
C SER A 80 -20.39 2.89 3.21
N GLU A 81 -20.00 3.46 4.35
CA GLU A 81 -20.79 3.43 5.59
C GLU A 81 -22.08 4.28 5.50
N PRO A 82 -23.14 3.92 6.25
CA PRO A 82 -24.45 4.55 6.16
C PRO A 82 -24.41 6.06 6.43
N GLY A 83 -24.75 6.86 5.43
CA GLY A 83 -24.66 8.32 5.46
C GLY A 83 -24.03 8.91 4.19
N SER A 84 -23.32 8.08 3.42
CA SER A 84 -23.02 8.33 2.01
C SER A 84 -24.26 8.15 1.14
N ASP A 85 -24.31 8.86 0.01
CA ASP A 85 -25.39 8.76 -0.96
C ASP A 85 -25.43 7.32 -1.52
N PRO A 86 -26.56 6.59 -1.46
CA PRO A 86 -26.64 5.23 -1.99
C PRO A 86 -26.41 5.16 -3.52
N ASP A 87 -26.51 6.29 -4.23
CA ASP A 87 -26.15 6.41 -5.65
C ASP A 87 -24.66 6.79 -5.87
N ASP A 88 -23.84 6.84 -4.80
CA ASP A 88 -22.42 7.18 -4.89
C ASP A 88 -21.59 6.04 -5.49
N ASP A 89 -20.86 6.36 -6.55
CA ASP A 89 -20.01 5.47 -7.36
C ASP A 89 -18.84 4.87 -6.56
N VAL A 90 -18.65 5.30 -5.31
CA VAL A 90 -17.56 4.82 -4.43
C VAL A 90 -17.97 3.72 -3.46
N SER A 91 -19.29 3.49 -3.26
CA SER A 91 -19.81 2.64 -2.18
C SER A 91 -19.37 1.17 -2.24
N THR A 92 -19.02 0.67 -3.42
CA THR A 92 -18.58 -0.73 -3.62
C THR A 92 -17.09 -0.86 -3.98
N LEU A 93 -16.31 0.23 -3.97
CA LEU A 93 -14.90 0.19 -4.41
C LEU A 93 -14.04 -0.77 -3.58
N HIS A 94 -14.36 -0.90 -2.28
CA HIS A 94 -13.65 -1.81 -1.39
C HIS A 94 -13.84 -3.28 -1.78
N GLU A 95 -15.00 -3.65 -2.34
CA GLU A 95 -15.29 -5.00 -2.83
C GLU A 95 -14.47 -5.33 -4.08
N GLU A 96 -14.20 -4.33 -4.91
CA GLU A 96 -13.45 -4.50 -6.16
C GLU A 96 -11.93 -4.40 -6.02
N LEU A 97 -11.45 -3.88 -4.89
CA LEU A 97 -10.02 -3.61 -4.70
C LEU A 97 -9.16 -4.86 -4.95
N LEU A 98 -9.53 -6.04 -4.44
CA LEU A 98 -8.76 -7.26 -4.68
C LEU A 98 -8.86 -7.77 -6.11
N MET A 99 -10.01 -7.61 -6.77
CA MET A 99 -10.18 -8.02 -8.17
C MET A 99 -9.32 -7.18 -9.12
N ALA A 100 -9.05 -5.92 -8.74
CA ALA A 100 -8.16 -5.03 -9.48
C ALA A 100 -6.66 -5.28 -9.21
N GLU A 101 -6.31 -6.28 -8.40
CA GLU A 101 -4.92 -6.60 -8.11
C GLU A 101 -4.16 -7.03 -9.40
N PRO A 102 -2.99 -6.45 -9.71
CA PRO A 102 -2.42 -6.58 -11.06
C PRO A 102 -1.93 -7.98 -11.43
N SER A 103 -1.63 -8.85 -10.47
CA SER A 103 -1.27 -10.25 -10.78
C SER A 103 -2.48 -11.11 -11.16
N GLY A 104 -3.71 -10.64 -10.92
CA GLY A 104 -4.93 -11.40 -11.11
C GLY A 104 -5.11 -12.55 -10.10
N THR A 105 -4.31 -12.58 -9.03
CA THR A 105 -4.40 -13.60 -7.98
C THR A 105 -5.10 -13.10 -6.73
N GLU A 106 -5.58 -11.84 -6.73
CA GLU A 106 -6.33 -11.23 -5.63
C GLU A 106 -5.52 -11.21 -4.34
N GLY A 107 -4.24 -10.84 -4.44
CA GLY A 107 -3.35 -10.72 -3.28
C GLY A 107 -2.89 -12.05 -2.66
N ARG A 108 -3.24 -13.20 -3.26
CA ARG A 108 -2.79 -14.54 -2.83
C ARG A 108 -1.25 -14.69 -2.89
N PRO A 109 -0.68 -15.73 -2.25
CA PRO A 109 0.75 -15.99 -2.30
C PRO A 109 1.31 -15.99 -3.74
N GLY A 110 2.41 -15.28 -3.96
CA GLY A 110 3.01 -15.05 -5.28
C GLY A 110 2.57 -13.76 -5.97
N SER A 111 1.48 -13.09 -5.55
CA SER A 111 1.03 -11.83 -6.15
C SER A 111 2.09 -10.73 -6.18
N ALA A 112 2.84 -10.61 -5.08
CA ALA A 112 3.87 -9.58 -4.94
C ALA A 112 5.12 -9.83 -5.79
N ASP A 113 5.29 -11.02 -6.38
CA ASP A 113 6.42 -11.35 -7.25
C ASP A 113 6.05 -11.22 -8.74
N ALA A 114 4.75 -11.26 -9.06
CA ALA A 114 4.24 -11.13 -10.43
C ALA A 114 4.19 -9.68 -10.94
N VAL A 115 4.42 -8.71 -10.06
CA VAL A 115 4.32 -7.26 -10.33
C VAL A 115 5.62 -6.50 -10.05
N GLY A 116 6.67 -7.23 -9.65
CA GLY A 116 8.00 -6.71 -9.31
C GLY A 116 8.88 -6.46 -10.53
#